data_AF-A0A2S9FEN5-F1
#
_entry.id   AF-A0A2S9FEN5-F1
#
_cell.length_a   1.000
_cell.length_b   1.000
_cell.length_c   1.000
_cell.angle_alpha   90.00
_cell.angle_beta   90.00
_cell.angle_gamma   90.00
#
_symmetry.space_group_name_H-M   'P 1'
#
loop_
_entity.id
_entity.type
_entity.pdbx_description
1 polymer ?
#
loop_
_entity_poly.entity_id
_entity_poly.type
_entity_poly.pdbx_seq_one_letter_code
_entity_poly.pdbx_strand_id
1 'polypeptide(L)' 'MRFGNFMAPFHPVGQNPTLALERDLDLIVAMDRLGFGEAWVGEH' A
#
# COMPACT_ATOMS: atom_id res chain seq x y z
N MET A 1 -9.34 19.85 -2.44
CA MET A 1 -9.65 18.46 -2.01
C MET A 1 -8.35 17.66 -2.07
N ARG A 2 -8.04 16.82 -1.07
CA ARG A 2 -6.89 15.90 -1.07
C ARG A 2 -7.42 14.49 -1.34
N PHE A 3 -6.81 13.78 -2.30
CA PHE A 3 -7.15 12.38 -2.59
C PHE A 3 -6.29 11.46 -1.72
N GLY A 4 -6.90 10.40 -1.19
CA GLY A 4 -6.22 9.37 -0.40
C GLY A 4 -6.58 7.96 -0.92
N ASN A 5 -5.78 6.97 -0.54
CA ASN A 5 -5.99 5.58 -0.90
C ASN A 5 -6.12 4.68 0.35
N PHE A 6 -7.05 3.74 0.33
CA PHE A 6 -7.15 2.66 1.31
C PHE A 6 -6.62 1.38 0.68
N MET A 7 -5.55 0.85 1.25
CA MET A 7 -4.93 -0.42 0.85
C MET A 7 -5.48 -1.53 1.74
N ALA A 8 -6.37 -2.33 1.18
CA ALA A 8 -6.84 -3.53 1.85
C ALA A 8 -5.68 -4.53 2.02
N PRO A 9 -5.54 -5.21 3.19
CA PRO A 9 -4.39 -6.05 3.51
C PRO A 9 -4.52 -7.45 2.86
N PHE A 10 -4.71 -7.48 1.54
CA PHE A 10 -4.84 -8.71 0.78
C PHE A 10 -3.52 -9.12 0.15
N HIS A 11 -2.93 -10.20 0.65
CA HIS A 11 -1.76 -10.83 0.05
C HIS A 11 -2.11 -12.24 -0.45
N PRO A 12 -1.85 -12.56 -1.72
CA PRO A 12 -2.08 -13.90 -2.24
C PRO A 12 -1.30 -14.98 -1.48
N VAL A 13 -1.94 -16.12 -1.22
CA VAL A 13 -1.30 -17.28 -0.60
C VAL A 13 -0.13 -17.76 -1.45
N GLY A 14 0.98 -18.13 -0.80
CA GLY A 14 2.19 -18.61 -1.46
C GLY A 14 3.17 -17.52 -1.88
N GLN A 15 2.90 -16.24 -1.60
CA GLN A 15 3.88 -15.17 -1.72
C GLN A 15 4.78 -15.08 -0.48
N ASN A 16 6.03 -14.68 -0.67
CA ASN A 16 6.92 -14.37 0.45
C ASN A 16 6.40 -13.12 1.18
N PRO A 17 6.12 -13.18 2.50
CA PRO A 17 5.56 -12.06 3.25
C PRO A 17 6.44 -10.80 3.26
N THR A 18 7.76 -10.96 3.30
CA THR A 18 8.70 -9.83 3.26
C THR A 18 8.58 -9.08 1.93
N LEU A 19 8.57 -9.80 0.80
CA LEU A 19 8.39 -9.19 -0.53
C LEU A 19 7.01 -8.53 -0.69
N ALA A 20 5.98 -9.11 -0.05
CA ALA A 20 4.64 -8.55 -0.08
C ALA A 20 4.58 -7.18 0.63
N LEU A 21 5.20 -7.07 1.81
CA LEU A 21 5.31 -5.82 2.56
C LEU A 21 6.19 -4.79 1.84
N GLU A 22 7.30 -5.22 1.23
CA GLU A 22 8.14 -4.33 0.42
C GLU A 22 7.36 -3.71 -0.74
N ARG A 23 6.54 -4.51 -1.43
CA ARG A 23 5.66 -4.02 -2.50
C ARG A 23 4.63 -3.00 -1.98
N ASP A 24 4.09 -3.20 -0.79
CA ASP A 24 3.15 -2.25 -0.19
C ASP A 24 3.84 -0.90 0.11
N LEU A 25 5.09 -0.94 0.60
CA LEU A 25 5.91 0.27 0.80
C LEU A 25 6.23 0.97 -0.52
N ASP A 26 6.63 0.23 -1.56
CA ASP A 26 6.90 0.77 -2.89
C ASP A 26 5.66 1.46 -3.49
N LEU A 27 4.48 0.87 -3.27
CA LEU A 27 3.21 1.47 -3.69
C LEU A 27 2.93 2.78 -2.95
N ILE A 28 3.21 2.86 -1.64
CA ILE A 28 3.09 4.12 -0.88
C ILE A 28 4.01 5.20 -1.45
N VAL A 29 5.26 4.86 -1.76
CA VAL A 29 6.21 5.79 -2.37
C VAL A 29 5.73 6.25 -3.75
N ALA A 30 5.17 5.35 -4.56
CA ALA A 30 4.59 5.72 -5.84
C ALA A 30 3.38 6.65 -5.68
N MET A 31 2.51 6.40 -4.70
CA MET A 31 1.36 7.26 -4.39
C MET A 31 1.78 8.67 -3.97
N ASP A 32 2.80 8.79 -3.13
CA ASP A 32 3.37 10.09 -2.74
C ASP A 32 3.86 10.88 -3.97
N ARG A 33 4.60 10.24 -4.88
CA ARG A 33 5.06 10.84 -6.14
C ARG A 33 3.92 11.27 -7.07
N LEU A 34 2.76 10.60 -6.98
CA LEU A 34 1.55 10.92 -7.75
C LEU A 34 0.67 11.98 -7.07
N GLY A 35 1.05 12.47 -5.89
CA GLY A 35 0.32 13.53 -5.18
C GLY A 35 -0.86 13.05 -4.34
N PHE A 36 -0.91 11.76 -3.98
CA PHE A 36 -1.85 11.28 -2.98
C PHE A 36 -1.48 11.88 -1.62
N GLY A 37 -2.48 12.42 -0.93
CA GLY A 37 -2.26 13.08 0.35
C GLY A 37 -2.23 12.13 1.54
N GLU A 38 -2.81 10.92 1.41
CA GLU A 38 -2.97 9.98 2.52
C GLU A 38 -2.94 8.53 2.00
N ALA A 39 -2.35 7.63 2.79
CA ALA A 39 -2.38 6.19 2.58
C ALA A 39 -2.83 5.50 3.87
N TRP A 40 -3.88 4.70 3.79
CA TRP A 40 -4.44 3.95 4.92
C TRP A 40 -4.21 2.46 4.69
N VAL A 41 -3.61 1.77 5.65
CA VAL A 41 -3.35 0.32 5.59
C VAL A 41 -4.34 -0.38 6.50
N GLY A 42 -5.10 -1.34 5.98
CA GLY A 42 -6.00 -2.14 6.82
C GLY A 42 -5.23 -3.16 7.67
N GLU A 43 -5.76 -3.48 8.85
CA GLU A 43 -5.31 -4.56 9.72
C GLU A 43 -6.20 -5.80 9.50
N HIS A 44 -5.63 -7.02 9.61
CA HIS A 44 -6.36 -8.28 9.57
C HIS A 44 -5.87 -9.23 10.67
#